data_AF-A0A192D5S4-F1
#
_entry.id   AF-A0A192D5S4-F1
#
_cell.length_a   1.000
_cell.length_b   1.000
_cell.length_c   1.000
_cell.angle_alpha   90.00
_cell.angle_beta   90.00
_cell.angle_gamma   90.00
#
_symmetry.space_group_name_H-M   'P 1'
#
loop_
_entity.id
_entity.type
_entity.pdbx_description
1 polymer ?
#
loop_
_entity_poly.entity_id
_entity_poly.type
_entity_poly.pdbx_seq_one_letter_code
_entity_poly.pdbx_strand_id
1 'polypeptide(L)' 'MEMIRQFELMSDAAQLVWAGAGLWVLAAIFTLMERRRTRARNLAKLEKVGWVPWTTLFVLAAMSGAALMTAALPSLIKG' A
#
# COMPACT_ATOMS: atom_id res chain seq x y z
N MET A 1 11.48 19.10 -5.65
CA MET A 1 12.85 18.55 -5.59
C MET A 1 13.38 18.45 -4.17
N GLU A 2 13.03 19.35 -3.26
CA GLU A 2 13.49 19.29 -1.85
C GLU A 2 13.13 17.98 -1.14
N MET A 3 11.90 17.49 -1.34
CA MET A 3 11.45 16.22 -0.75
C MET A 3 12.26 15.00 -1.22
N ILE A 4 12.74 15.01 -2.47
CA ILE A 4 13.58 13.92 -3.01
C ILE A 4 14.96 13.97 -2.36
N ARG A 5 15.53 15.17 -2.21
CA ARG A 5 16.82 15.35 -1.55
C ARG A 5 16.79 14.93 -0.09
N GLN A 6 15.72 15.29 0.63
CA GLN A 6 15.53 14.85 2.01
C GLN A 6 15.47 13.32 2.11
N PHE A 7 14.81 12.66 1.16
CA PHE A 7 14.73 11.21 1.11
C PHE A 7 16.09 10.56 0.82
N GLU A 8 16.85 11.09 -0.15
CA GLU A 8 18.20 10.63 -0.50
C GLU A 8 19.19 10.75 0.67
N LEU A 9 19.00 11.72 1.56
CA LEU A 9 19.84 11.93 2.74
C LEU A 9 19.46 11.03 3.93
N MET A 10 18.31 10.34 3.88
CA MET A 10 17.91 9.41 4.94
C MET A 10 18.74 8.12 4.89
N SER A 11 18.80 7.40 6.02
CA SER A 11 19.37 6.05 6.04
C SER A 11 18.56 5.08 5.18
N ASP A 12 19.21 4.07 4.60
CA ASP A 12 18.57 3.02 3.80
C ASP A 12 17.38 2.38 4.54
N ALA A 13 17.54 2.12 5.84
CA ALA A 13 16.46 1.60 6.68
C ALA A 13 15.25 2.55 6.74
N ALA A 14 15.49 3.86 6.89
CA ALA A 14 14.42 4.85 6.91
C ALA A 14 13.72 4.95 5.55
N GLN A 15 14.47 4.89 4.45
CA GLN A 15 13.90 4.87 3.11
C GLN A 15 12.99 3.64 2.91
N LEU A 16 13.41 2.47 3.38
CA LEU A 16 12.60 1.23 3.30
C LEU A 16 11.31 1.32 4.14
N VAL A 17 11.37 1.92 5.33
CA VAL A 17 10.16 2.14 6.15
C VAL A 17 9.19 3.09 5.45
N TRP A 18 9.68 4.18 4.86
CA TRP A 18 8.82 5.10 4.11
C TRP A 18 8.24 4.45 2.84
N ALA A 19 9.01 3.64 2.12
CA ALA A 19 8.52 2.86 0.99
C ALA A 19 7.42 1.88 1.43
N GLY A 20 7.63 1.17 2.54
CA GLY A 20 6.64 0.28 3.15
C GLY A 20 5.37 1.01 3.58
N ALA A 21 5.51 2.20 4.19
CA ALA A 21 4.38 3.05 4.55
C ALA A 21 3.60 3.51 3.31
N GLY A 22 4.29 3.87 2.22
CA GLY A 22 3.67 4.18 0.93
C GLY A 22 2.84 3.02 0.37
N LEU A 23 3.35 1.78 0.47
CA LEU A 23 2.61 0.58 0.09
C LEU A 23 1.36 0.36 0.97
N TRP A 24 1.43 0.66 2.26
CA TRP A 24 0.26 0.60 3.15
C TRP A 24 -0.80 1.65 2.80
N VAL A 25 -0.39 2.86 2.40
CA VAL A 25 -1.31 3.87 1.87
C VAL A 25 -2.00 3.37 0.60
N LEU A 26 -1.25 2.74 -0.32
CA LEU A 26 -1.84 2.14 -1.52
C LEU A 26 -2.80 0.99 -1.18
N ALA A 27 -2.47 0.14 -0.21
CA ALA A 27 -3.36 -0.91 0.27
C ALA A 27 -4.69 -0.33 0.81
N ALA A 28 -4.64 0.79 1.54
CA ALA A 28 -5.84 1.49 2.00
C ALA A 28 -6.68 2.00 0.82
N ILE A 29 -6.05 2.56 -0.21
CA ILE A 29 -6.72 3.00 -1.44
C ILE A 29 -7.39 1.82 -2.16
N PHE A 30 -6.70 0.68 -2.32
CA PHE A 30 -7.27 -0.51 -2.95
C PHE A 30 -8.47 -1.04 -2.19
N THR A 31 -8.40 -1.05 -0.86
CA THR A 31 -9.55 -1.40 0.01
C THR A 31 -10.73 -0.45 -0.21
N LEU A 32 -10.47 0.86 -0.32
CA LEU A 32 -11.51 1.85 -0.60
C LEU A 32 -12.14 1.62 -1.98
N MET A 33 -11.34 1.31 -3.00
CA MET A 33 -11.84 1.02 -4.34
C MET A 33 -12.69 -0.25 -4.37
N GLU A 34 -12.33 -1.29 -3.61
CA GLU A 34 -13.16 -2.48 -3.48
C GLU A 34 -14.50 -2.18 -2.79
N ARG A 35 -14.50 -1.33 -1.76
CA ARG A 35 -15.72 -0.84 -1.09
C ARG A 35 -16.60 -0.02 -2.05
N ARG A 36 -16.00 0.81 -2.91
CA ARG A 36 -16.74 1.55 -3.95
C ARG A 36 -17.33 0.60 -4.99
N ARG A 37 -16.58 -0.43 -5.40
CA ARG A 37 -17.04 -1.46 -6.35
C ARG A 37 -18.19 -2.29 -5.78
N THR A 38 -18.11 -2.71 -4.52
CA THR A 38 -19.18 -3.45 -3.84
C THR A 38 -20.44 -2.61 -3.67
N ARG A 39 -20.33 -1.33 -3.30
CA ARG A 39 -21.49 -0.42 -3.24
C ARG A 39 -22.13 -0.15 -4.60
N ALA A 40 -21.34 -0.09 -5.67
CA ALA A 40 -21.83 0.12 -7.04
C ALA A 40 -22.46 -1.14 -7.65
N ARG A 41 -22.23 -2.33 -7.08
CA ARG A 41 -22.92 -3.58 -7.43
C ARG A 41 -24.35 -3.54 -6.89
N ASN A 42 -25.21 -2.72 -7.50
CA ASN A 42 -26.65 -2.85 -7.37
C ASN A 42 -27.08 -4.20 -7.96
N LEU A 43 -27.97 -4.93 -7.28
CA LEU A 43 -28.39 -6.31 -7.60
C LEU A 43 -28.92 -6.51 -9.04
N ALA A 44 -29.20 -5.43 -9.78
CA ALA A 44 -29.64 -5.47 -11.18
C ALA A 44 -28.51 -5.63 -12.22
N LYS A 45 -27.23 -5.63 -11.81
CA LYS A 45 -26.06 -5.66 -12.73
C LYS A 45 -25.00 -6.70 -12.33
N LEU A 46 -25.41 -7.90 -11.91
CA LEU A 46 -24.48 -9.00 -11.59
C LEU A 46 -23.57 -9.40 -12.78
N GLU A 47 -23.96 -9.07 -14.02
CA GLU A 47 -23.17 -9.38 -15.22
C GLU A 47 -21.94 -8.47 -15.41
N LYS A 48 -21.82 -7.35 -14.67
CA LYS A 48 -20.62 -6.50 -14.75
C LYS A 48 -19.52 -7.05 -13.86
N VAL A 49 -18.74 -7.97 -14.41
CA VAL A 49 -17.47 -8.42 -13.81
C VAL A 49 -16.50 -7.24 -13.80
N GLY A 50 -16.29 -6.64 -12.62
CA GLY A 50 -15.30 -5.57 -12.46
C GLY A 50 -13.91 -6.09 -12.82
N TRP A 51 -13.25 -5.42 -13.77
CA TRP A 51 -12.00 -5.87 -14.40
C TRP A 51 -10.79 -5.94 -13.46
N VAL A 52 -10.74 -5.09 -12.43
CA VAL A 52 -9.58 -4.96 -11.53
C VAL A 52 -9.79 -5.77 -10.24
N PRO A 53 -8.88 -6.69 -9.89
CA PRO A 53 -8.93 -7.44 -8.63
C PRO A 53 -8.36 -6.60 -7.47
N TRP A 54 -9.13 -5.61 -7.01
CA TRP A 54 -8.72 -4.68 -5.95
C TRP A 54 -8.25 -5.38 -4.67
N THR A 55 -8.88 -6.50 -4.29
CA THR A 55 -8.48 -7.30 -3.12
C THR A 55 -7.09 -7.92 -3.30
N THR A 56 -6.78 -8.43 -4.49
CA THR A 56 -5.45 -8.99 -4.79
C THR A 56 -4.38 -7.90 -4.74
N LEU A 57 -4.66 -6.72 -5.32
CA LEU A 57 -3.76 -5.57 -5.24
C LEU A 57 -3.56 -5.09 -3.79
N PHE A 58 -4.63 -5.07 -3.00
CA PHE A 58 -4.56 -4.82 -1.57
C PHE A 58 -3.62 -5.80 -0.87
N VAL A 59 -3.80 -7.10 -1.07
CA VAL A 59 -2.95 -8.13 -0.43
C VAL A 59 -1.49 -7.96 -0.84
N LEU A 60 -1.20 -7.76 -2.12
CA LEU A 60 0.17 -7.56 -2.59
C LEU A 60 0.81 -6.33 -1.94
N ALA A 61 0.13 -5.18 -1.97
CA ALA A 61 0.66 -3.96 -1.38
C ALA A 61 0.81 -4.07 0.15
N ALA A 62 -0.17 -4.65 0.85
CA ALA A 62 -0.13 -4.83 2.30
C ALA A 62 0.99 -5.80 2.71
N MET A 63 1.15 -6.93 2.01
CA MET A 63 2.19 -7.91 2.32
C MET A 63 3.58 -7.37 2.01
N SER A 64 3.77 -6.74 0.85
CA SER A 64 5.06 -6.13 0.51
C SER A 64 5.41 -4.99 1.47
N GLY A 65 4.45 -4.13 1.81
CA GLY A 65 4.66 -3.04 2.76
C GLY A 65 4.99 -3.55 4.17
N ALA A 66 4.26 -4.57 4.64
CA ALA A 66 4.54 -5.22 5.91
C ALA A 66 5.93 -5.87 5.91
N ALA A 67 6.32 -6.57 4.84
CA ALA A 67 7.63 -7.20 4.73
C ALA A 67 8.78 -6.18 4.82
N LEU A 68 8.67 -5.05 4.11
CA LEU A 68 9.66 -3.97 4.16
C LEU A 68 9.77 -3.35 5.55
N MET A 69 8.63 -3.06 6.19
CA MET A 69 8.63 -2.49 7.54
C MET A 69 9.18 -3.50 8.55
N THR A 70 8.77 -4.77 8.53
CA THR A 70 9.30 -5.78 9.46
C THR A 70 10.82 -5.93 9.34
N ALA A 71 11.37 -5.83 8.13
CA ALA A 71 12.82 -5.92 7.92
C ALA A 71 13.58 -4.67 8.43
N ALA A 72 13.04 -3.47 8.18
CA ALA A 72 13.78 -2.22 8.43
C ALA A 72 13.46 -1.57 9.79
N LEU A 73 12.24 -1.71 10.31
CA LEU A 73 11.77 -1.04 11.52
C LEU A 73 12.60 -1.37 12.77
N PRO A 74 13.08 -2.62 13.01
CA PRO A 74 13.92 -2.90 14.18
C PRO A 74 15.25 -2.15 14.16
N SER A 75 15.84 -1.92 12.99
CA SER A 75 17.12 -1.20 12.86
C SER A 75 17.00 0.29 13.16
N LEU A 76 15.82 0.87 12.95
CA LEU A 76 15.50 2.26 13.31
C LEU A 76 15.20 2.42 14.81
N ILE A 77 14.59 1.40 15.43
CA ILE A 77 14.25 1.43 16.86
C ILE A 77 15.48 1.16 17.73
N LYS A 78 16.40 0.31 17.25
CA LYS A 78 17.65 -0.02 17.96
C LYS A 78 18.79 0.96 17.65
N GLY A 79 18.60 1.85 16.68
CA GLY A 79 19.56 2.87 16.23
C GLY A 79 19.58 4.09 17.12
#